data_AF-A0A166B9L6-F1
#
_entry.id   AF-A0A166B9L6-F1
#
_cell.length_a   1.000
_cell.length_b   1.000
_cell.length_c   1.000
_cell.angle_alpha   90.00
_cell.angle_beta   90.00
_cell.angle_gamma   90.00
#
_symmetry.space_group_name_H-M   'P 1'
#
loop_
_entity.id
_entity.type
_entity.pdbx_description
1 polymer ?
#
loop_
_entity_poly.entity_id
_entity_poly.type
_entity_poly.pdbx_seq_one_letter_code
_entity_poly.pdbx_strand_id
1 'polypeptide(L)'
;MELHIPPELEEYSPRIAAFVRAPLDYPTWTVPTVRNATQWHADNSSRIRSMRIPEMQKASDVSQSRPDMLLYELGNQEALDTSFGDRLTDFTSGDDHLLLVNVSGAGKTRLVFETLARRWGIYFTCYTDVGTSPYGDVDLMFSISGMDTDDPLREIWDLGPRARKSLTALANNCRRSTSDLQHYPCPALGVSRLLLRGSTE
;
A
#
# COMPACT_ATOMS: atom_id res chain seq x y z
N MET A 1 -14.09 -25.33 12.78
CA MET A 1 -14.91 -24.36 12.04
C MET A 1 -14.66 -24.65 10.57
N GLU A 2 -15.56 -25.34 9.88
CA GLU A 2 -15.37 -25.62 8.46
C GLU A 2 -15.48 -24.31 7.68
N LEU A 3 -14.43 -24.00 6.91
CA LEU A 3 -14.42 -22.88 5.99
C LEU A 3 -15.33 -23.25 4.81
N HIS A 4 -16.56 -22.73 4.83
CA HIS A 4 -17.44 -22.85 3.68
C HIS A 4 -16.96 -21.89 2.59
N ILE A 5 -16.28 -22.45 1.59
CA ILE A 5 -15.90 -21.71 0.38
C ILE A 5 -17.14 -21.70 -0.52
N PRO A 6 -17.63 -20.52 -0.95
CA PRO A 6 -18.71 -20.42 -1.93
C PRO A 6 -18.37 -21.25 -3.18
N PRO A 7 -19.32 -22.03 -3.73
CA PRO A 7 -19.06 -22.90 -4.88
C PRO A 7 -18.57 -22.12 -6.11
N GLU A 8 -18.94 -20.85 -6.23
CA GLU A 8 -18.45 -19.96 -7.27
C GLU A 8 -16.94 -19.74 -7.17
N LEU A 9 -16.38 -19.67 -5.96
CA LEU A 9 -14.94 -19.52 -5.75
C LEU A 9 -14.16 -20.81 -5.97
N GLU A 10 -14.79 -21.98 -5.82
CA GLU A 10 -14.16 -23.26 -6.16
C GLU A 10 -13.82 -23.32 -7.66
N GLU A 11 -14.69 -22.80 -8.53
CA GLU A 11 -14.45 -22.70 -9.97
C GLU A 11 -13.20 -21.85 -10.28
N TYR A 12 -13.01 -20.74 -9.58
CA TYR A 12 -11.87 -19.83 -9.79
C TYR A 12 -10.61 -20.24 -9.05
N SER A 13 -10.69 -21.14 -8.06
CA SER A 13 -9.57 -21.53 -7.21
C SER A 13 -8.33 -21.98 -7.99
N PRO A 14 -8.43 -22.85 -9.02
CA PRO A 14 -7.26 -23.23 -9.83
C PRO A 14 -6.64 -22.04 -10.58
N ARG A 15 -7.47 -21.10 -11.05
CA ARG A 15 -7.01 -19.90 -11.77
C ARG A 15 -6.32 -18.92 -10.83
N ILE A 16 -6.88 -18.70 -9.64
CA ILE A 16 -6.29 -17.87 -8.59
C ILE A 16 -4.95 -18.48 -8.16
N ALA A 17 -4.90 -19.80 -7.90
CA ALA A 17 -3.68 -20.48 -7.53
C ALA A 17 -2.61 -20.41 -8.63
N ALA A 18 -2.98 -20.58 -9.89
CA ALA A 18 -2.08 -20.44 -11.02
C ALA A 18 -1.53 -19.01 -11.13
N PHE A 19 -2.39 -18.00 -10.97
CA PHE A 19 -2.00 -16.59 -10.98
C PHE A 19 -1.05 -16.25 -9.83
N VAL A 20 -1.38 -16.65 -8.59
CA VAL A 20 -0.56 -16.40 -7.39
C VAL A 20 0.82 -17.05 -7.48
N ARG A 21 0.92 -18.20 -8.15
CA ARG A 21 2.19 -18.94 -8.33
C ARG A 21 2.98 -18.51 -9.56
N ALA A 22 2.36 -17.78 -10.49
CA ALA A 22 3.06 -17.33 -11.67
C ALA A 22 4.10 -16.27 -11.28
N PRO A 23 5.32 -16.31 -11.87
CA PRO A 23 6.27 -15.23 -11.69
C PRO A 23 5.66 -13.93 -12.23
N LEU A 24 5.70 -12.89 -11.40
CA LEU A 24 5.26 -11.55 -11.81
C LEU A 24 6.45 -10.84 -12.45
N ASP A 25 6.35 -10.60 -13.76
CA ASP A 25 7.33 -9.81 -14.50
C ASP A 25 6.87 -8.35 -14.52
N TYR A 26 7.52 -7.53 -13.70
CA TYR A 26 7.22 -6.10 -13.63
C TYR A 26 8.13 -5.33 -14.60
N PRO A 27 7.58 -4.42 -15.41
CA PRO A 27 8.40 -3.53 -16.22
C PRO A 27 9.38 -2.78 -15.31
N THR A 28 10.64 -2.62 -15.74
CA THR A 28 11.64 -1.88 -14.97
C THR A 28 11.52 -0.39 -15.27
N TRP A 29 11.45 0.43 -14.23
CA TRP A 29 11.44 1.88 -14.36
C TRP A 29 12.74 2.40 -14.98
N THR A 30 12.61 3.33 -15.92
CA THR A 30 13.75 3.98 -16.56
C THR A 30 13.78 5.46 -16.21
N VAL A 31 14.99 5.98 -15.95
CA VAL A 31 15.20 7.39 -15.62
C VAL A 31 14.72 8.25 -16.80
N PRO A 32 13.76 9.18 -16.61
CA PRO A 32 13.28 10.04 -17.68
C PRO A 32 14.40 10.90 -18.27
N THR A 33 14.48 10.96 -19.59
CA THR A 33 15.49 11.72 -20.35
C THR A 33 15.06 13.15 -20.69
N VAL A 34 13.94 13.64 -20.16
CA VAL A 34 13.26 14.86 -20.66
C VAL A 34 13.90 16.17 -20.17
N ARG A 35 13.87 17.15 -21.09
CA ARG A 35 14.80 18.27 -21.38
C ARG A 35 15.14 19.33 -20.31
N ASN A 36 14.52 19.37 -19.13
CA ASN A 36 14.73 20.46 -18.16
C ASN A 36 15.08 20.00 -16.74
N ALA A 37 15.27 18.69 -16.52
CA ALA A 37 15.81 18.20 -15.26
C ALA A 37 17.33 18.33 -15.31
N THR A 38 17.92 18.85 -14.23
CA THR A 38 19.35 18.76 -13.94
C THR A 38 19.87 17.41 -14.40
N GLN A 39 20.85 17.41 -15.32
CA GLN A 39 21.48 16.21 -15.83
C GLN A 39 21.90 15.37 -14.63
N TRP A 40 21.26 14.21 -14.43
CA TRP A 40 21.66 13.30 -13.38
C TRP A 40 23.14 12.97 -13.60
N HIS A 41 23.96 13.07 -12.54
CA HIS A 41 25.34 12.58 -12.64
C HIS A 41 25.35 11.16 -13.23
N ALA A 42 26.24 10.91 -14.19
CA ALA A 42 26.28 9.64 -14.93
C ALA A 42 26.37 8.42 -13.98
N ASP A 43 27.05 8.58 -12.85
CA ASP A 43 27.18 7.59 -11.79
C ASP A 43 25.83 7.24 -11.15
N ASN A 44 24.97 8.23 -10.92
CA ASN A 44 23.64 8.01 -10.37
C ASN A 44 22.72 7.29 -11.36
N SER A 45 22.82 7.61 -12.65
CA SER A 45 22.00 6.95 -13.67
C SER A 45 22.34 5.46 -13.79
N SER A 46 23.64 5.13 -13.77
CA SER A 46 24.09 3.74 -13.83
C SER A 46 23.70 2.97 -12.58
N ARG A 47 23.87 3.58 -11.39
CA ARG A 47 23.45 3.01 -10.11
C ARG A 47 21.93 2.78 -10.04
N ILE A 48 21.13 3.72 -10.53
CA ILE A 48 19.67 3.59 -10.53
C ILE A 48 19.21 2.46 -11.44
N ARG A 49 19.83 2.32 -12.62
CA ARG A 49 19.54 1.21 -13.53
C ARG A 49 19.92 -0.14 -12.92
N SER A 50 21.04 -0.23 -12.19
CA SER A 50 21.45 -1.48 -11.55
C SER A 50 20.50 -1.92 -10.44
N MET A 51 19.74 -1.00 -9.84
CA MET A 51 18.72 -1.36 -8.84
C MET A 51 17.51 -2.07 -9.45
N ARG A 52 17.27 -2.02 -10.78
CA ARG A 52 16.11 -2.69 -11.42
C ARG A 52 14.77 -2.38 -10.72
N ILE A 53 14.55 -1.11 -10.35
CA ILE A 53 13.34 -0.68 -9.65
C ILE A 53 12.13 -0.92 -10.57
N PRO A 54 11.04 -1.56 -10.10
CA PRO A 54 9.83 -1.74 -10.89
C PRO A 54 9.22 -0.40 -11.30
N GLU A 55 8.57 -0.36 -12.47
CA GLU A 55 7.76 0.76 -12.92
C GLU A 55 6.36 0.64 -12.33
N MET A 56 5.88 1.74 -11.76
CA MET A 56 4.53 1.83 -11.24
C MET A 56 3.52 1.75 -12.40
N GLN A 57 2.45 0.98 -12.22
CA GLN A 57 1.38 0.89 -13.22
C GLN A 57 0.78 2.28 -13.46
N LYS A 58 0.71 2.67 -14.74
CA LYS A 58 0.18 3.97 -15.15
C LYS A 58 -1.32 4.03 -14.89
N ALA A 59 -1.77 5.07 -14.18
CA ALA A 59 -3.19 5.34 -13.98
C ALA A 59 -3.88 5.83 -15.27
N SER A 60 -3.11 6.39 -16.20
CA SER A 60 -3.57 6.81 -17.53
C SER A 60 -2.41 6.90 -18.52
N ASP A 61 -2.69 6.89 -19.82
CA ASP A 61 -1.67 7.05 -20.88
C ASP A 61 -0.91 8.40 -20.80
N VAL A 62 -1.47 9.37 -20.07
CA VAL A 62 -0.89 10.70 -19.85
C VAL A 62 0.02 10.73 -18.61
N SER A 63 -0.05 9.73 -17.74
CA SER A 63 0.74 9.69 -16.51
C SER A 63 2.22 9.41 -16.79
N GLN A 64 3.08 10.16 -16.11
CA GLN A 64 4.53 9.98 -16.20
C GLN A 64 4.95 8.65 -15.57
N SER A 65 5.93 7.99 -16.18
CA SER A 65 6.60 6.81 -15.63
C SER A 65 7.21 7.12 -14.25
N ARG A 66 6.94 6.29 -13.25
CA ARG A 66 7.40 6.48 -11.86
C ARG A 66 8.01 5.18 -11.31
N PRO A 67 9.04 5.28 -10.46
CA PRO A 67 9.59 4.12 -9.78
C PRO A 67 8.60 3.64 -8.71
N ASP A 68 8.39 2.33 -8.64
CA ASP A 68 7.57 1.70 -7.63
C ASP A 68 8.40 1.30 -6.40
N MET A 69 8.47 2.21 -5.44
CA MET A 69 9.18 1.98 -4.19
C MET A 69 8.40 1.08 -3.22
N LEU A 70 7.14 0.71 -3.51
CA LEU A 70 6.39 -0.24 -2.67
C LEU A 70 6.73 -1.68 -3.04
N LEU A 71 7.01 -1.96 -4.31
CA LEU A 71 7.37 -3.30 -4.79
C LEU A 71 8.88 -3.56 -4.89
N TYR A 72 9.72 -2.53 -4.93
CA TYR A 72 11.17 -2.69 -5.04
C TYR A 72 11.75 -3.54 -3.89
N GLU A 73 12.33 -4.72 -4.18
CA GLU A 73 12.85 -5.68 -3.17
C GLU A 73 11.82 -6.08 -2.10
N LEU A 74 10.53 -6.15 -2.48
CA LEU A 74 9.45 -6.59 -1.57
C LEU A 74 9.67 -8.03 -1.12
N GLY A 75 9.62 -8.27 0.19
CA GLY A 75 9.89 -9.58 0.79
C GLY A 75 11.37 -9.91 0.93
N ASN A 76 12.27 -9.08 0.41
CA ASN A 76 13.73 -9.29 0.42
C ASN A 76 14.49 -8.07 0.99
N GLN A 77 13.88 -7.34 1.92
CA GLN A 77 14.49 -6.13 2.51
C GLN A 77 15.77 -6.42 3.29
N GLU A 78 16.01 -7.65 3.73
CA GLU A 78 17.27 -8.06 4.35
C GLU A 78 18.50 -7.85 3.45
N ALA A 79 18.32 -7.86 2.13
CA ALA A 79 19.38 -7.54 1.18
C ALA A 79 19.83 -6.08 1.28
N LEU A 80 18.96 -5.19 1.76
CA LEU A 80 19.23 -3.77 1.96
C LEU A 80 19.55 -3.44 3.42
N ASP A 81 18.91 -4.13 4.36
CA ASP A 81 19.07 -3.95 5.80
C ASP A 81 18.98 -5.30 6.51
N THR A 82 20.13 -5.85 6.86
CA THR A 82 20.27 -7.17 7.51
C THR A 82 19.51 -7.31 8.82
N SER A 83 19.14 -6.20 9.48
CA SER A 83 18.38 -6.20 10.75
C SER A 83 16.86 -6.10 10.57
N PHE A 84 16.39 -6.01 9.32
CA PHE A 84 14.97 -5.82 9.02
C PHE A 84 14.12 -7.01 9.44
N GLY A 85 14.58 -8.23 9.20
CA GLY A 85 13.83 -9.45 9.53
C GLY A 85 13.49 -9.58 11.01
N ASP A 86 14.45 -9.28 11.89
CA ASP A 86 14.23 -9.31 13.34
C ASP A 86 13.21 -8.26 13.78
N ARG A 87 13.31 -7.03 13.26
CA ARG A 87 12.36 -5.95 13.57
C ARG A 87 10.95 -6.25 13.06
N LEU A 88 10.82 -6.84 11.87
CA LEU A 88 9.52 -7.20 11.34
C LEU A 88 8.90 -8.36 12.12
N THR A 89 9.72 -9.31 12.57
CA THR A 89 9.27 -10.41 13.41
C THR A 89 8.75 -9.88 14.74
N ASP A 90 9.50 -9.01 15.42
CA ASP A 90 9.08 -8.34 16.66
C ASP A 90 7.81 -7.50 16.45
N PHE A 91 7.71 -6.75 15.35
CA PHE A 91 6.51 -5.99 15.01
C PHE A 91 5.26 -6.87 14.84
N THR A 92 5.44 -8.13 14.44
CA THR A 92 4.35 -9.06 14.11
C THR A 92 4.24 -10.24 15.07
N SER A 93 4.97 -10.27 16.18
CA SER A 93 5.07 -11.45 17.05
C SER A 93 3.87 -11.68 17.99
N GLY A 94 2.74 -11.00 17.78
CA GLY A 94 1.53 -11.15 18.58
C GLY A 94 0.28 -11.42 17.75
N ASP A 95 -0.77 -11.90 18.42
CA ASP A 95 -2.11 -12.10 17.86
C ASP A 95 -3.03 -10.88 18.05
N ASP A 96 -2.50 -9.81 18.63
CA ASP A 96 -3.23 -8.58 18.90
C ASP A 96 -3.40 -7.69 17.65
N HIS A 97 -4.38 -6.80 17.71
CA HIS A 97 -4.56 -5.77 16.70
C HIS A 97 -3.43 -4.73 16.74
N LEU A 98 -2.72 -4.57 15.61
CA LEU A 98 -1.65 -3.59 15.47
C LEU A 98 -2.18 -2.26 14.92
N LEU A 99 -1.76 -1.17 15.56
CA LEU A 99 -2.02 0.20 15.10
C LEU A 99 -0.69 0.91 14.80
N LEU A 100 -0.45 1.24 13.53
CA LEU A 100 0.75 1.93 13.10
C LEU A 100 0.49 3.43 12.93
N VAL A 101 0.98 4.23 13.89
CA VAL A 101 0.84 5.70 13.87
C VAL A 101 2.20 6.34 13.60
N ASN A 102 2.33 7.01 12.45
CA ASN A 102 3.56 7.74 12.09
C ASN A 102 3.25 8.84 11.05
N VAL A 103 4.22 9.74 10.80
CA VAL A 103 4.15 10.79 9.77
C VAL A 103 3.99 10.22 8.36
N SER A 104 3.53 11.05 7.41
CA SER A 104 3.48 10.70 5.99
C SER A 104 4.82 10.24 5.47
N GLY A 105 4.84 9.31 4.52
CA GLY A 105 6.08 8.89 3.87
C GLY A 105 7.03 8.05 4.74
N ALA A 106 6.71 7.80 6.02
CA ALA A 106 7.53 6.97 6.90
C ALA A 106 7.56 5.46 6.56
N GLY A 107 7.04 5.05 5.41
CA GLY A 107 7.05 3.64 4.97
C GLY A 107 5.99 2.74 5.60
N LYS A 108 4.91 3.30 6.18
CA LYS A 108 3.84 2.49 6.80
C LYS A 108 3.20 1.48 5.85
N THR A 109 2.79 1.93 4.67
CA THR A 109 2.22 1.05 3.64
C THR A 109 3.23 -0.01 3.21
N ARG A 110 4.51 0.38 3.08
CA ARG A 110 5.58 -0.57 2.77
C ARG A 110 5.73 -1.64 3.86
N LEU A 111 5.72 -1.26 5.14
CA LEU A 111 5.80 -2.19 6.26
C LEU A 111 4.63 -3.20 6.28
N VAL A 112 3.43 -2.73 5.92
CA VAL A 112 2.26 -3.61 5.75
C VAL A 112 2.49 -4.60 4.60
N PHE A 113 3.03 -4.16 3.47
CA PHE A 113 3.33 -5.05 2.34
C PHE A 113 4.41 -6.07 2.68
N GLU A 114 5.46 -5.66 3.39
CA GLU A 114 6.51 -6.58 3.87
C GLU A 114 5.96 -7.65 4.80
N THR A 115 5.00 -7.26 5.66
CA THR A 115 4.30 -8.22 6.51
C THR A 115 3.52 -9.22 5.66
N LEU A 116 2.79 -8.74 4.65
CA LEU A 116 1.97 -9.58 3.76
C LEU A 116 2.78 -10.45 2.81
N ALA A 117 4.00 -10.04 2.46
CA ALA A 117 4.93 -10.84 1.68
C ALA A 117 5.42 -12.07 2.45
N ARG A 118 5.40 -12.04 3.78
CA ARG A 118 5.88 -13.12 4.66
C ARG A 118 4.77 -13.89 5.34
N ARG A 119 3.62 -13.25 5.51
CA ARG A 119 2.45 -13.81 6.18
C ARG A 119 1.24 -13.59 5.30
N TRP A 120 0.45 -14.65 5.10
CA TRP A 120 -0.79 -14.51 4.38
C TRP A 120 -1.74 -13.54 5.10
N GLY A 121 -2.38 -12.67 4.34
CA GLY A 121 -3.34 -11.70 4.85
C GLY A 121 -3.97 -10.89 3.72
N ILE A 122 -4.92 -10.03 4.09
CA ILE A 122 -5.64 -9.18 3.15
C ILE A 122 -5.37 -7.72 3.51
N TYR A 123 -5.03 -6.92 2.49
CA TYR A 123 -4.84 -5.49 2.62
C TYR A 123 -6.10 -4.75 2.19
N PHE A 124 -6.67 -3.95 3.09
CA PHE A 124 -7.79 -3.08 2.79
C PHE A 124 -7.34 -1.62 2.86
N THR A 125 -7.57 -0.90 1.77
CA THR A 125 -7.32 0.54 1.69
C THR A 125 -8.55 1.32 2.12
N CYS A 126 -8.41 2.17 3.13
CA CYS A 126 -9.43 3.17 3.46
C CYS A 126 -9.34 4.42 2.54
N TYR A 127 -8.24 4.55 1.80
CA TYR A 127 -7.98 5.64 0.87
C TYR A 127 -6.98 5.17 -0.19
N THR A 128 -7.24 5.51 -1.44
CA THR A 128 -6.38 5.15 -2.57
C THR A 128 -5.93 6.43 -3.27
N ASP A 129 -4.61 6.64 -3.32
CA ASP A 129 -3.99 7.63 -4.19
C ASP A 129 -3.35 6.90 -5.38
N VAL A 130 -4.10 6.80 -6.47
CA VAL A 130 -3.66 6.15 -7.71
C VAL A 130 -2.36 6.74 -8.29
N GLY A 131 -1.95 7.94 -7.87
CA GLY A 131 -0.70 8.56 -8.33
C GLY A 131 0.55 8.10 -7.57
N THR A 132 0.42 7.64 -6.32
CA THR A 132 1.56 7.31 -5.44
C THR A 132 1.50 5.92 -4.83
N SER A 133 0.30 5.34 -4.75
CA SER A 133 0.01 3.99 -4.26
C SER A 133 -1.15 3.42 -5.07
N PRO A 134 -0.90 2.88 -6.28
CA PRO A 134 -1.94 2.32 -7.13
C PRO A 134 -2.53 1.03 -6.55
N TYR A 135 -1.91 0.48 -5.51
CA TYR A 135 -2.33 -0.74 -4.84
C TYR A 135 -3.44 -0.45 -3.84
N GLY A 136 -4.56 -1.14 -4.04
CA GLY A 136 -5.75 -0.99 -3.22
C GLY A 136 -7.00 -1.22 -4.04
N ASP A 137 -8.12 -1.19 -3.35
CA ASP A 137 -9.43 -1.26 -3.98
C ASP A 137 -10.14 0.08 -3.83
N VAL A 138 -10.45 0.70 -4.97
CA VAL A 138 -11.21 1.93 -5.04
C VAL A 138 -12.70 1.66 -4.79
N ASP A 139 -13.20 0.49 -5.17
CA ASP A 139 -14.59 0.10 -5.00
C ASP A 139 -14.93 -0.12 -3.53
N LEU A 140 -14.02 -0.72 -2.76
CA LEU A 140 -14.17 -0.82 -1.30
C LEU A 140 -14.27 0.55 -0.64
N MET A 141 -13.43 1.51 -1.03
CA MET A 141 -13.47 2.88 -0.50
C MET A 141 -14.83 3.53 -0.77
N PHE A 142 -15.37 3.39 -1.99
CA PHE A 142 -16.69 3.90 -2.34
C PHE A 142 -17.82 3.17 -1.63
N SER A 143 -17.72 1.85 -1.51
CA SER A 143 -18.70 1.01 -0.82
C SER A 143 -18.81 1.40 0.65
N ILE A 144 -17.68 1.55 1.36
CA ILE A 144 -17.65 2.02 2.75
C ILE A 144 -18.22 3.43 2.87
N SER A 145 -17.91 4.31 1.91
CA SER A 145 -18.41 5.69 1.94
C SER A 145 -19.92 5.79 1.70
N GLY A 146 -20.49 4.82 0.97
CA GLY A 146 -21.92 4.73 0.66
C GLY A 146 -22.76 3.98 1.69
N MET A 147 -22.14 3.31 2.68
CA MET A 147 -22.89 2.62 3.75
C MET A 147 -23.67 3.61 4.60
N ASP A 148 -24.89 3.25 5.00
CA ASP A 148 -25.72 4.08 5.86
C ASP A 148 -25.11 4.20 7.27
N THR A 149 -25.44 5.24 8.04
CA THR A 149 -24.84 5.45 9.37
C THR A 149 -25.19 4.35 10.37
N ASP A 150 -26.30 3.66 10.13
CA ASP A 150 -26.87 2.63 11.00
C ASP A 150 -26.51 1.20 10.55
N ASP A 151 -25.64 1.06 9.54
CA ASP A 151 -25.19 -0.24 9.07
C ASP A 151 -24.29 -0.93 10.13
N PRO A 152 -24.57 -2.17 10.57
CA PRO A 152 -23.75 -2.88 11.54
C PRO A 152 -22.32 -3.16 11.05
N LEU A 153 -22.09 -3.23 9.72
CA LEU A 153 -20.74 -3.27 9.16
C LEU A 153 -20.03 -1.94 9.37
N ARG A 154 -20.77 -0.83 9.35
CA ARG A 154 -20.23 0.47 9.69
C ARG A 154 -19.81 0.54 11.15
N GLU A 155 -20.46 -0.13 12.10
CA GLU A 155 -19.98 -0.19 13.50
C GLU A 155 -18.59 -0.84 13.63
N ILE A 156 -18.29 -1.85 12.81
CA ILE A 156 -16.96 -2.50 12.76
C ILE A 156 -15.91 -1.54 12.20
N TRP A 157 -16.31 -0.67 11.28
CA TRP A 157 -15.49 0.38 10.66
C TRP A 157 -15.55 1.73 11.38
N ASP A 158 -16.47 1.93 12.32
CA ASP A 158 -16.59 3.12 13.15
C ASP A 158 -15.51 2.97 14.21
N LEU A 159 -14.33 3.46 13.84
CA LEU A 159 -13.08 3.46 14.60
C LEU A 159 -13.17 4.30 15.92
N GLY A 160 -14.38 4.44 16.49
CA GLY A 160 -14.72 5.18 17.68
C GLY A 160 -14.74 6.71 17.49
N PRO A 161 -15.19 7.46 18.52
CA PRO A 161 -15.25 8.94 18.49
C PRO A 161 -13.90 9.60 18.20
N ARG A 162 -12.79 8.91 18.47
CA ARG A 162 -11.43 9.40 18.21
C ARG A 162 -11.06 9.32 16.73
N ALA A 163 -11.57 8.34 15.98
CA ALA A 163 -11.30 8.26 14.55
C ALA A 163 -12.21 9.13 13.70
N ARG A 164 -13.39 9.53 14.20
CA ARG A 164 -14.15 10.64 13.61
C ARG A 164 -13.34 11.94 13.59
N LYS A 165 -12.48 12.17 14.60
CA LYS A 165 -11.50 13.27 14.57
C LYS A 165 -10.41 13.03 13.53
N SER A 166 -9.97 11.79 13.33
CA SER A 166 -9.00 11.41 12.29
C SER A 166 -9.57 11.56 10.87
N LEU A 167 -10.82 11.19 10.63
CA LEU A 167 -11.53 11.35 9.35
C LEU A 167 -11.88 12.81 9.09
N THR A 168 -12.27 13.56 10.11
CA THR A 168 -12.43 15.03 10.02
C THR A 168 -11.07 15.71 9.78
N ALA A 169 -10.00 15.23 10.42
CA ALA A 169 -8.64 15.71 10.19
C ALA A 169 -8.14 15.34 8.78
N LEU A 170 -8.47 14.15 8.28
CA LEU A 170 -8.19 13.70 6.92
C LEU A 170 -8.95 14.55 5.90
N ALA A 171 -10.26 14.77 6.10
CA ALA A 171 -11.08 15.64 5.27
C ALA A 171 -10.61 17.11 5.30
N ASN A 172 -10.16 17.60 6.46
CA ASN A 172 -9.56 18.93 6.58
C ASN A 172 -8.16 19.00 5.93
N ASN A 173 -7.37 17.94 6.01
CA ASN A 173 -6.11 17.84 5.28
C ASN A 173 -6.34 17.80 3.76
N CYS A 174 -7.40 17.13 3.29
CA CYS A 174 -7.81 17.13 1.88
C CYS A 174 -8.27 18.50 1.39
N ARG A 175 -8.97 19.29 2.23
CA ARG A 175 -9.35 20.68 1.90
C ARG A 175 -8.13 21.60 1.82
N ARG A 176 -7.11 21.35 2.65
CA ARG A 176 -5.84 22.11 2.62
C ARG A 176 -4.97 21.72 1.42
N SER A 177 -4.93 20.44 1.05
CA SER A 177 -4.16 20.01 -0.13
C SER A 177 -4.75 20.47 -1.47
N THR A 178 -6.07 20.71 -1.52
CA THR A 178 -6.75 21.23 -2.72
C THR A 178 -6.66 22.76 -2.84
N SER A 179 -6.49 23.49 -1.73
CA SER A 179 -6.21 24.94 -1.76
C SER A 179 -4.73 25.27 -2.01
N ASP A 180 -3.80 24.36 -1.70
CA ASP A 180 -2.35 24.65 -1.69
C ASP A 180 -1.59 24.19 -2.95
N LEU A 181 -2.30 23.90 -4.06
CA LEU A 181 -1.71 23.57 -5.36
C LEU A 181 -0.87 24.70 -6.01
N GLN A 182 -0.54 25.77 -5.28
CA GLN A 182 0.43 26.77 -5.73
C GLN A 182 1.81 26.72 -5.07
N HIS A 183 2.06 26.14 -3.89
CA HIS A 183 3.42 26.19 -3.28
C HIS A 183 3.71 24.99 -2.34
N TYR A 184 4.47 23.98 -2.84
CA TYR A 184 5.27 22.93 -2.14
C TYR A 184 4.67 22.09 -0.96
N PRO A 185 5.16 20.84 -0.71
CA PRO A 185 4.40 19.84 0.03
C PRO A 185 4.65 19.86 1.56
N CYS A 186 3.58 19.67 2.35
CA CYS A 186 3.59 19.52 3.82
C CYS A 186 2.83 18.21 4.22
N PRO A 187 3.13 17.56 5.36
CA PRO A 187 3.00 16.11 5.53
C PRO A 187 1.61 15.67 6.01
N ALA A 188 1.00 14.70 5.32
CA ALA A 188 -0.27 14.09 5.73
C ALA A 188 -0.08 12.84 6.61
N LEU A 189 -0.61 12.84 7.83
CA LEU A 189 -0.66 11.64 8.68
C LEU A 189 -1.51 10.54 8.01
N GLY A 190 -0.85 9.54 7.43
CA GLY A 190 -1.51 8.30 7.00
C GLY A 190 -1.79 7.39 8.20
N VAL A 191 -2.97 6.78 8.23
CA VAL A 191 -3.30 5.68 9.14
C VAL A 191 -3.51 4.44 8.28
N SER A 192 -2.75 3.37 8.54
CA SER A 192 -2.93 2.07 7.89
C SER A 192 -3.28 1.07 8.98
N ARG A 193 -4.40 0.37 8.83
CA ARG A 193 -4.84 -0.69 9.76
C ARG A 193 -4.66 -2.03 9.07
N LEU A 194 -3.94 -2.93 9.73
CA LEU A 194 -3.71 -4.29 9.26
C LEU A 194 -4.57 -5.22 10.14
N LEU A 195 -5.47 -5.98 9.53
CA LEU A 195 -6.20 -7.06 10.20
C LEU A 195 -5.49 -8.37 9.84
N LEU A 196 -4.54 -8.80 10.67
CA LEU A 196 -3.99 -10.15 10.56
C LEU A 196 -4.94 -11.11 11.28
N ARG A 197 -5.49 -12.08 10.54
CA ARG A 197 -6.10 -13.26 11.17
C ARG A 197 -5.14 -14.41 10.98
N GLY A 198 -4.39 -14.73 12.05
CA GLY A 198 -3.57 -15.93 12.09
C GLY A 198 -4.47 -17.16 12.14
N SER A 199 -4.28 -18.06 11.16
CA SER A 199 -4.73 -19.44 11.24
C SER A 199 -3.51 -20.28 10.90
N THR A 200 -2.87 -20.79 11.94
CA THR A 200 -1.83 -21.82 11.87
C THR A 200 -2.42 -23.13 11.36
N GLU A 201 -1.82 -23.68 10.31
CA GLU A 201 -1.41 -25.08 10.25
C GLU A 201 0.01 -25.14 9.68
#